data_AF-A0A9D6H901-F1
#
_entry.id   AF-A0A9D6H901-F1
#
_cell.length_a   1.000
_cell.length_b   1.000
_cell.length_c   1.000
_cell.angle_alpha   90.00
_cell.angle_beta   90.00
_cell.angle_gamma   90.00
#
_symmetry.space_group_name_H-M   'P 1'
#
loop_
_entity.id
_entity.type
_entity.pdbx_description
1 polymer ?
#
loop_
_entity_poly.entity_id
_entity_poly.type
_entity_poly.pdbx_seq_one_letter_code
_entity_poly.pdbx_strand_id
1 'polypeptide(L)'
;MMYYGGKIITMDPERPLAEAVTITGDRIRAVGSTQEVGRTIGPATVQINLEGATVIPGLIDSHVHPIGAALAERDEPIPVLRDFAQLRDWVRARPGDGLVFVPKVYSTRLAERRYPTRQELDAWAPGRLVMLDNGYASVLNSAALAKAGITRETPEPADGKIIRDKQGEPTGLILGARRLVAPLLSSRPATFDDELAGLRKMQQAYNQVGLTSVIDRSLGPDGFAVYQKLWSEGGMTVRTYLTRTVNAERDRAAIEAEIRALGPVTGFGDDMMRVGSLKIFLDGGILIGTAFLRAPYGEHTEVYGFSDPDYRGVLRVERETIQAIARTAYDTGWQMTAHTTGGASTDALLDAYEAVDRVSSIKDRRFTLTHANFPSPETIARAKKLGVVMDLQPAWHHFDGPALAKVLGPERMKSFHPYKSLFDAGVVVAGGSDHMIKFDSIDAINPYNPFFGMWMVISRKTATGEVFNPDQRISREQALQMWTRNAAYLSFEEAVKGSIEPGKLADLVILDRDILTCPEDEIREIQAVQTILGGKVVYRR
;
A
#
# COMPACT_ATOMS: atom_id res chain seq x y z
N MET A 1 -28.46 8.41 -17.46
CA MET A 1 -27.52 8.21 -18.59
C MET A 1 -27.54 6.74 -18.99
N MET A 2 -27.23 6.42 -20.24
CA MET A 2 -27.00 5.07 -20.74
C MET A 2 -25.65 5.03 -21.44
N TYR A 3 -24.80 4.06 -21.09
CA TYR A 3 -23.56 3.76 -21.80
C TYR A 3 -23.76 2.46 -22.57
N TYR A 4 -23.44 2.43 -23.86
CA TYR A 4 -23.69 1.29 -24.75
C TYR A 4 -22.68 1.24 -25.91
N GLY A 5 -22.71 0.19 -26.73
CA GLY A 5 -21.87 0.10 -27.92
C GLY A 5 -20.41 -0.24 -27.62
N GLY A 6 -20.16 -0.92 -26.50
CA GLY A 6 -18.84 -1.39 -26.05
C GLY A 6 -18.96 -2.64 -25.19
N LYS A 7 -17.83 -3.12 -24.66
CA LYS A 7 -17.79 -4.29 -23.77
C LYS A 7 -17.86 -3.84 -22.31
N ILE A 8 -18.80 -4.34 -21.53
CA ILE A 8 -18.88 -4.06 -20.08
C ILE A 8 -18.49 -5.31 -19.32
N ILE A 9 -17.36 -5.27 -18.62
CA ILE A 9 -16.94 -6.31 -17.67
C ILE A 9 -17.53 -5.91 -16.32
N THR A 10 -18.52 -6.65 -15.83
CA THR A 10 -19.32 -6.23 -14.68
C THR A 10 -18.70 -6.64 -13.34
N MET A 11 -17.85 -7.67 -13.34
CA MET A 11 -17.41 -8.43 -12.17
C MET A 11 -18.52 -9.15 -11.39
N ASP A 12 -19.78 -9.09 -11.84
CA ASP A 12 -20.89 -9.88 -11.30
C ASP A 12 -20.81 -11.34 -11.79
N PRO A 13 -20.73 -12.36 -10.90
CA PRO A 13 -20.72 -13.76 -11.30
C PRO A 13 -21.93 -14.19 -12.14
N GLU A 14 -23.10 -13.59 -11.89
CA GLU A 14 -24.35 -13.96 -12.56
C GLU A 14 -24.46 -13.32 -13.96
N ARG A 15 -23.76 -12.20 -14.18
CA ARG A 15 -23.67 -11.53 -15.48
C ARG A 15 -22.27 -10.95 -15.71
N PRO A 16 -21.23 -11.77 -15.98
CA PRO A 16 -19.85 -11.27 -16.05
C PRO A 16 -19.60 -10.24 -17.16
N LEU A 17 -20.38 -10.30 -18.24
CA LEU A 17 -20.32 -9.40 -19.38
C LEU A 17 -21.69 -8.79 -19.70
N ALA A 18 -21.68 -7.56 -20.18
CA ALA A 18 -22.85 -6.85 -20.68
C ALA A 18 -22.47 -5.92 -21.85
N GLU A 19 -23.48 -5.37 -22.53
CA GLU A 19 -23.30 -4.43 -23.65
C GLU A 19 -23.72 -3.00 -23.28
N ALA A 20 -24.58 -2.86 -22.27
CA ALA A 20 -25.12 -1.58 -21.84
C ALA A 20 -25.35 -1.51 -20.33
N VAL A 21 -25.21 -0.30 -19.79
CA VAL A 21 -25.53 0.06 -18.41
C VAL A 21 -26.27 1.40 -18.37
N THR A 22 -27.30 1.50 -17.53
CA THR A 22 -27.96 2.77 -17.22
C THR A 22 -27.66 3.24 -15.81
N ILE A 23 -27.58 4.55 -15.66
CA ILE A 23 -27.30 5.24 -14.39
C ILE A 23 -28.42 6.25 -14.13
N THR A 24 -28.92 6.26 -12.90
CA THR A 24 -29.88 7.25 -12.39
C THR A 24 -29.34 7.80 -11.07
N GLY A 25 -29.14 9.11 -11.01
CA GLY A 25 -28.45 9.73 -9.85
C GLY A 25 -27.03 9.18 -9.74
N ASP A 26 -26.73 8.61 -8.59
CA ASP A 26 -25.43 8.01 -8.24
C ASP A 26 -25.40 6.47 -8.36
N ARG A 27 -26.47 5.84 -8.85
CA ARG A 27 -26.62 4.38 -8.87
C ARG A 27 -26.88 3.82 -10.25
N ILE A 28 -26.43 2.58 -10.42
CA ILE A 28 -26.70 1.74 -11.58
C ILE A 28 -28.17 1.31 -11.53
N ARG A 29 -28.89 1.57 -12.61
CA ARG A 29 -30.32 1.25 -12.74
C ARG A 29 -30.56 -0.10 -13.41
N ALA A 30 -29.90 -0.37 -14.51
CA ALA A 30 -30.01 -1.63 -15.26
C ALA A 30 -28.69 -1.96 -15.98
N VAL A 31 -28.45 -3.26 -16.18
CA VAL A 31 -27.26 -3.82 -16.84
C VAL A 31 -27.73 -4.96 -17.73
N GLY A 32 -27.28 -4.99 -18.99
CA GLY A 32 -27.63 -6.09 -19.89
C GLY A 32 -27.28 -5.84 -21.34
N SER A 33 -28.03 -6.47 -22.25
CA SER A 33 -27.88 -6.17 -23.69
C SER A 33 -28.35 -4.75 -23.99
N THR A 34 -27.87 -4.19 -25.10
CA THR A 34 -28.29 -2.83 -25.53
C THR A 34 -29.81 -2.77 -25.72
N GLN A 35 -30.41 -3.86 -26.24
CA GLN A 35 -31.85 -3.94 -26.45
C GLN A 35 -32.63 -4.03 -25.12
N GLU A 36 -32.18 -4.88 -24.18
CA GLU A 36 -32.82 -5.03 -22.86
C GLU A 36 -32.85 -3.70 -22.11
N VAL A 37 -31.70 -3.05 -22.01
CA VAL A 37 -31.54 -1.80 -21.27
C VAL A 37 -32.26 -0.65 -22.00
N GLY A 38 -32.19 -0.62 -23.33
CA GLY A 38 -32.85 0.39 -24.17
C GLY A 38 -34.38 0.42 -24.03
N ARG A 39 -35.02 -0.70 -23.65
CA ARG A 39 -36.47 -0.73 -23.36
C ARG A 39 -36.85 -0.03 -22.04
N THR A 40 -35.87 0.23 -21.17
CA THR A 40 -36.09 0.79 -19.83
C THR A 40 -35.85 2.29 -19.74
N ILE A 41 -35.33 2.91 -20.80
CA ILE A 41 -34.94 4.32 -20.79
C ILE A 41 -36.06 5.23 -21.32
N GLY A 42 -36.17 6.42 -20.74
CA GLY A 42 -37.10 7.47 -21.20
C GLY A 42 -36.46 8.44 -22.20
N PRO A 43 -37.24 9.32 -22.84
CA PRO A 43 -36.75 10.24 -23.89
C PRO A 43 -35.71 11.25 -23.40
N ALA A 44 -35.64 11.55 -22.11
CA ALA A 44 -34.64 12.43 -21.51
C ALA A 44 -33.30 11.73 -21.21
N THR A 45 -33.17 10.44 -21.51
CA THR A 45 -31.95 9.68 -21.20
C THR A 45 -30.84 10.07 -22.17
N VAL A 46 -29.79 10.68 -21.63
CA VAL A 46 -28.53 10.89 -22.36
C VAL A 46 -27.90 9.52 -22.66
N GLN A 47 -27.74 9.22 -23.94
CA GLN A 47 -27.12 7.99 -24.43
C GLN A 47 -25.70 8.29 -24.90
N ILE A 48 -24.73 7.52 -24.41
CA ILE A 48 -23.30 7.67 -24.68
C ILE A 48 -22.83 6.38 -25.36
N ASN A 49 -22.47 6.48 -26.63
CA ASN A 49 -21.84 5.39 -27.35
C ASN A 49 -20.37 5.28 -26.91
N LEU A 50 -19.95 4.07 -26.54
CA LEU A 50 -18.60 3.74 -26.10
C LEU A 50 -17.65 3.52 -27.28
N GLU A 51 -18.16 3.42 -28.51
CA GLU A 51 -17.37 3.24 -29.73
C GLU A 51 -16.40 2.03 -29.65
N GLY A 52 -16.85 0.95 -29.01
CA GLY A 52 -16.06 -0.26 -28.78
C GLY A 52 -15.17 -0.24 -27.53
N ALA A 53 -15.11 0.88 -26.79
CA ALA A 53 -14.36 0.96 -25.54
C ALA A 53 -14.86 -0.04 -24.49
N THR A 54 -13.97 -0.40 -23.55
CA THR A 54 -14.28 -1.33 -22.46
C THR A 54 -14.67 -0.57 -21.20
N VAL A 55 -15.71 -1.02 -20.50
CA VAL A 55 -16.12 -0.48 -19.19
C VAL A 55 -15.88 -1.53 -18.11
N ILE A 56 -15.29 -1.11 -17.00
CA ILE A 56 -15.09 -1.92 -15.79
C ILE A 56 -15.68 -1.20 -14.56
N PRO A 57 -15.88 -1.88 -13.41
CA PRO A 57 -16.20 -1.19 -12.17
C PRO A 57 -15.09 -0.20 -11.80
N GLY A 58 -15.45 0.86 -11.08
CA GLY A 58 -14.50 1.77 -10.48
C GLY A 58 -13.42 1.03 -9.69
N LEU A 59 -12.15 1.35 -9.93
CA LEU A 59 -11.03 0.64 -9.30
C LEU A 59 -10.81 1.12 -7.87
N ILE A 60 -10.32 0.21 -7.04
CA ILE A 60 -10.08 0.38 -5.61
C ILE A 60 -8.64 -0.03 -5.29
N ASP A 61 -7.85 0.90 -4.75
CA ASP A 61 -6.54 0.56 -4.18
C ASP A 61 -6.69 0.23 -2.69
N SER A 62 -6.30 -0.97 -2.27
CA SER A 62 -6.47 -1.43 -0.89
C SER A 62 -5.44 -0.90 0.12
N HIS A 63 -4.44 -0.14 -0.34
CA HIS A 63 -3.41 0.41 0.53
C HIS A 63 -2.71 1.64 -0.09
N VAL A 64 -2.98 2.82 0.45
CA VAL A 64 -2.30 4.07 0.06
C VAL A 64 -2.03 4.98 1.26
N HIS A 65 -1.19 6.00 1.07
CA HIS A 65 -0.90 7.08 2.03
C HIS A 65 -0.92 8.46 1.34
N PRO A 66 -2.05 8.89 0.76
CA PRO A 66 -2.14 10.01 -0.19
C PRO A 66 -1.65 11.36 0.36
N ILE A 67 -1.92 11.68 1.63
CA ILE A 67 -1.44 12.94 2.24
C ILE A 67 0.09 12.94 2.27
N GLY A 68 0.69 11.88 2.81
CA GLY A 68 2.15 11.72 2.86
C GLY A 68 2.79 11.73 1.47
N ALA A 69 2.14 11.06 0.50
CA ALA A 69 2.62 11.01 -0.88
C ALA A 69 2.61 12.37 -1.56
N ALA A 70 1.56 13.17 -1.34
CA ALA A 70 1.45 14.52 -1.87
C ALA A 70 2.46 15.48 -1.22
N LEU A 71 2.62 15.41 0.10
CA LEU A 71 3.55 16.28 0.82
C LEU A 71 5.00 16.04 0.44
N ALA A 72 5.36 14.82 0.02
CA ALA A 72 6.72 14.51 -0.43
C ALA A 72 7.15 15.37 -1.63
N GLU A 73 6.22 15.78 -2.51
CA GLU A 73 6.49 16.67 -3.64
C GLU A 73 5.86 18.07 -3.45
N ARG A 74 5.64 18.50 -2.19
CA ARG A 74 5.08 19.84 -1.89
C ARG A 74 5.98 20.96 -2.41
N ASP A 75 7.27 20.85 -2.10
CA ASP A 75 8.24 21.91 -2.36
C ASP A 75 8.86 21.77 -3.76
N GLU A 76 9.15 20.54 -4.19
CA GLU A 76 9.62 20.23 -5.54
C GLU A 76 9.37 18.74 -5.91
N PRO A 77 9.35 18.38 -7.21
CA PRO A 77 9.28 16.99 -7.63
C PRO A 77 10.50 16.17 -7.17
N ILE A 78 10.26 14.91 -6.78
CA ILE A 78 11.33 13.97 -6.42
C ILE A 78 11.63 13.09 -7.64
N PRO A 79 12.88 13.06 -8.16
CA PRO A 79 13.27 12.19 -9.25
C PRO A 79 13.39 10.75 -8.77
N VAL A 80 13.31 9.82 -9.72
CA VAL A 80 13.62 8.41 -9.44
C VAL A 80 15.14 8.25 -9.40
N LEU A 81 15.68 7.97 -8.22
CA LEU A 81 17.11 7.78 -7.98
C LEU A 81 17.41 6.28 -7.98
N ARG A 82 18.14 5.79 -8.99
CA ARG A 82 18.40 4.37 -9.27
C ARG A 82 19.87 3.98 -9.09
N ASP A 83 20.76 4.94 -8.89
CA ASP A 83 22.19 4.68 -8.70
C ASP A 83 22.87 5.78 -7.86
N PHE A 84 24.14 5.56 -7.52
CA PHE A 84 24.92 6.49 -6.71
C PHE A 84 25.26 7.78 -7.45
N ALA A 85 25.37 7.76 -8.78
CA ALA A 85 25.65 8.97 -9.54
C ALA A 85 24.47 9.94 -9.42
N GLN A 86 23.25 9.44 -9.62
CA GLN A 86 22.01 10.20 -9.46
C GLN A 86 21.82 10.67 -8.01
N LEU A 87 22.08 9.82 -7.01
CA LEU A 87 22.04 10.21 -5.59
C LEU A 87 23.05 11.33 -5.28
N ARG A 88 24.29 11.19 -5.72
CA ARG A 88 25.34 12.20 -5.54
C ARG A 88 24.96 13.53 -6.18
N ASP A 89 24.51 13.49 -7.42
CA ASP A 89 24.18 14.70 -8.18
C ASP A 89 22.97 15.41 -7.55
N TRP A 90 21.97 14.63 -7.09
CA TRP A 90 20.86 15.15 -6.30
C TRP A 90 21.32 15.82 -5.00
N VAL A 91 22.16 15.16 -4.21
CA VAL A 91 22.68 15.67 -2.93
C VAL A 91 23.49 16.95 -3.13
N ARG A 92 24.34 17.01 -4.16
CA ARG A 92 25.18 18.18 -4.49
C ARG A 92 24.37 19.39 -4.93
N ALA A 93 23.29 19.17 -5.67
CA ALA A 93 22.46 20.24 -6.22
C ALA A 93 21.58 20.94 -5.16
N ARG A 94 21.42 20.36 -3.96
CA ARG A 94 20.57 20.93 -2.90
C ARG A 94 21.13 22.26 -2.40
N PRO A 95 20.38 23.38 -2.43
CA PRO A 95 20.84 24.66 -1.89
C PRO A 95 20.78 24.70 -0.34
N GLY A 96 21.49 25.66 0.26
CA GLY A 96 21.40 26.02 1.68
C GLY A 96 22.11 25.09 2.68
N ASP A 97 22.10 25.50 3.95
CA ASP A 97 22.83 24.83 5.04
C ASP A 97 21.96 23.85 5.86
N GLY A 98 20.70 23.68 5.46
CA GLY A 98 19.77 22.74 6.09
C GLY A 98 20.08 21.27 5.77
N LEU A 99 19.26 20.38 6.34
CA LEU A 99 19.34 18.94 6.05
C LEU A 99 19.08 18.68 4.56
N VAL A 100 20.02 18.00 3.90
CA VAL A 100 19.79 17.33 2.64
C VAL A 100 19.09 16.00 2.93
N PHE A 101 17.77 16.00 2.74
CA PHE A 101 16.93 14.83 2.92
C PHE A 101 16.63 14.17 1.57
N VAL A 102 16.85 12.86 1.48
CA VAL A 102 16.50 12.05 0.29
C VAL A 102 15.55 10.93 0.72
N PRO A 103 14.27 10.98 0.33
CA PRO A 103 13.30 10.01 0.80
C PRO A 103 13.35 8.66 0.05
N LYS A 104 13.01 7.60 0.78
CA LYS A 104 12.80 6.21 0.33
C LYS A 104 13.89 5.64 -0.60
N VAL A 105 15.14 5.77 -0.21
CA VAL A 105 16.27 5.15 -0.91
C VAL A 105 16.36 3.66 -0.50
N TYR A 106 16.04 2.75 -1.41
CA TYR A 106 16.18 1.31 -1.13
C TYR A 106 17.42 0.76 -1.82
N SER A 107 18.35 0.18 -1.05
CA SER A 107 19.53 -0.47 -1.62
C SER A 107 19.16 -1.63 -2.55
N THR A 108 18.02 -2.28 -2.30
CA THR A 108 17.43 -3.29 -3.20
C THR A 108 16.98 -2.72 -4.53
N ARG A 109 16.95 -1.40 -4.74
CA ARG A 109 16.56 -0.76 -6.00
C ARG A 109 17.68 0.08 -6.61
N LEU A 110 18.79 0.23 -5.91
CA LEU A 110 20.01 0.84 -6.44
C LEU A 110 20.78 -0.15 -7.31
N ALA A 111 21.39 0.35 -8.38
CA ALA A 111 22.26 -0.42 -9.26
C ALA A 111 23.42 -1.07 -8.49
N GLU A 112 23.96 -0.37 -7.50
CA GLU A 112 25.07 -0.81 -6.65
C GLU A 112 24.70 -1.92 -5.67
N ARG A 113 23.39 -2.15 -5.43
CA ARG A 113 22.88 -3.15 -4.47
C ARG A 113 23.50 -3.02 -3.07
N ARG A 114 23.72 -1.79 -2.62
CA ARG A 114 24.16 -1.44 -1.27
C ARG A 114 23.77 0.00 -0.96
N TYR A 115 23.83 0.38 0.32
CA TYR A 115 23.75 1.79 0.70
C TYR A 115 25.05 2.54 0.43
N PRO A 116 24.98 3.85 0.15
CA PRO A 116 26.15 4.72 0.26
C PRO A 116 26.70 4.67 1.68
N THR A 117 28.02 4.74 1.82
CA THR A 117 28.69 4.83 3.11
C THR A 117 28.63 6.25 3.66
N ARG A 118 28.79 6.40 4.98
CA ARG A 118 28.96 7.72 5.62
C ARG A 118 30.03 8.57 4.92
N GLN A 119 31.17 7.97 4.57
CA GLN A 119 32.27 8.64 3.90
C GLN A 119 31.94 9.09 2.47
N GLU A 120 31.18 8.29 1.71
CA GLU A 120 30.67 8.69 0.39
C GLU A 120 29.74 9.90 0.54
N LEU A 121 28.82 9.89 1.50
CA LEU A 121 27.95 11.04 1.77
C LEU A 121 28.71 12.29 2.20
N ASP A 122 29.73 12.14 3.06
CA ASP A 122 30.63 13.24 3.44
C ASP A 122 31.34 13.85 2.23
N ALA A 123 31.78 13.02 1.27
CA ALA A 123 32.41 13.48 0.04
C ALA A 123 31.41 14.12 -0.95
N TRP A 124 30.12 13.76 -0.89
CA TRP A 124 29.09 14.33 -1.74
C TRP A 124 28.66 15.72 -1.26
N ALA A 125 28.59 15.94 0.06
CA ALA A 125 28.24 17.22 0.65
C ALA A 125 29.07 17.53 1.91
N PRO A 126 30.34 17.97 1.74
CA PRO A 126 31.24 18.24 2.86
C PRO A 126 30.66 19.23 3.87
N GLY A 127 30.66 18.85 5.15
CA GLY A 127 30.21 19.70 6.26
C GLY A 127 28.68 19.92 6.36
N ARG A 128 27.89 19.45 5.39
CA ARG A 128 26.43 19.60 5.38
C ARG A 128 25.76 18.39 6.03
N LEU A 129 24.58 18.56 6.60
CA LEU A 129 23.80 17.44 7.11
C LEU A 129 23.18 16.66 5.94
N VAL A 130 23.40 15.34 5.85
CA VAL A 130 22.79 14.48 4.83
C VAL A 130 22.12 13.29 5.49
N MET A 131 20.87 13.02 5.09
CA MET A 131 20.10 11.84 5.49
C MET A 131 19.40 11.24 4.28
N LEU A 132 19.69 9.97 4.00
CA LEU A 132 18.86 9.13 3.13
C LEU A 132 17.86 8.38 4.02
N ASP A 133 16.56 8.55 3.78
CA ASP A 133 15.49 7.81 4.48
C ASP A 133 15.05 6.60 3.68
N ASN A 134 14.77 5.48 4.35
CA ASN A 134 14.34 4.25 3.72
C ASN A 134 13.05 3.72 4.40
N GLY A 135 12.28 4.61 5.04
CA GLY A 135 11.09 4.28 5.82
C GLY A 135 11.38 3.77 7.24
N TYR A 136 12.02 2.61 7.38
CA TYR A 136 12.44 2.05 8.68
C TYR A 136 13.95 1.84 8.77
N ALA A 137 14.72 2.57 7.97
CA ALA A 137 16.16 2.68 8.10
C ALA A 137 16.61 4.05 7.57
N SER A 138 17.80 4.49 7.95
CA SER A 138 18.38 5.74 7.45
C SER A 138 19.89 5.63 7.29
N VAL A 139 20.43 6.39 6.35
CA VAL A 139 21.87 6.53 6.14
C VAL A 139 22.26 7.98 6.39
N LEU A 140 23.13 8.17 7.38
CA LEU A 140 23.58 9.47 7.86
C LEU A 140 25.06 9.69 7.52
N ASN A 141 25.40 10.92 7.17
CA ASN A 141 26.80 11.34 7.08
C ASN A 141 27.35 11.75 8.46
N SER A 142 28.63 12.12 8.53
CA SER A 142 29.29 12.43 9.81
C SER A 142 28.66 13.65 10.50
N ALA A 143 28.31 14.68 9.75
CA ALA A 143 27.67 15.88 10.30
C ALA A 143 26.27 15.58 10.86
N ALA A 144 25.49 14.73 10.17
CA ALA A 144 24.18 14.30 10.64
C ALA A 144 24.27 13.41 11.90
N LEU A 145 25.22 12.47 11.98
CA LEU A 145 25.44 11.69 13.21
C LEU A 145 25.76 12.59 14.40
N ALA A 146 26.66 13.56 14.22
CA ALA A 146 27.03 14.51 15.26
C ALA A 146 25.84 15.35 15.73
N LYS A 147 25.02 15.86 14.78
CA LYS A 147 23.81 16.63 15.10
C LYS A 147 22.75 15.80 15.84
N ALA A 148 22.65 14.50 15.52
CA ALA A 148 21.78 13.56 16.22
C ALA A 148 22.32 13.10 17.57
N GLY A 149 23.58 13.42 17.91
CA GLY A 149 24.24 12.96 19.14
C GLY A 149 24.56 11.46 19.15
N ILE A 150 24.70 10.85 17.97
CA ILE A 150 25.01 9.42 17.84
C ILE A 150 26.53 9.24 17.79
N THR A 151 27.07 8.53 18.78
CA THR A 151 28.50 8.28 18.97
C THR A 151 28.78 6.79 19.16
N ARG A 152 30.05 6.44 19.37
CA ARG A 152 30.48 5.10 19.75
C ARG A 152 29.79 4.59 21.02
N GLU A 153 29.52 5.49 21.96
CA GLU A 153 28.96 5.20 23.28
C GLU A 153 27.43 5.17 23.31
N THR A 154 26.75 5.56 22.21
CA THR A 154 25.29 5.50 22.13
C THR A 154 24.80 4.05 22.31
N PRO A 155 23.95 3.76 23.31
CA PRO A 155 23.40 2.42 23.49
C PRO A 155 22.58 1.95 22.28
N GLU A 156 22.53 0.64 22.05
CA GLU A 156 21.63 0.07 21.05
C GLU A 156 20.17 0.34 21.42
N PRO A 157 19.33 0.82 20.48
CA PRO A 157 17.92 1.07 20.73
C PRO A 157 17.12 -0.23 20.79
N ALA A 158 16.05 -0.26 21.60
CA ALA A 158 15.21 -1.44 21.73
C ALA A 158 14.40 -1.77 20.44
N ASP A 159 14.10 -0.75 19.63
CA ASP A 159 13.28 -0.82 18.42
C ASP A 159 14.13 -0.76 17.12
N GLY A 160 15.43 -1.04 17.21
CA GLY A 160 16.32 -0.92 16.07
C GLY A 160 17.76 -1.37 16.33
N LYS A 161 18.67 -0.93 15.46
CA LYS A 161 20.11 -1.22 15.54
C LYS A 161 20.91 -0.05 14.97
N ILE A 162 21.97 0.36 15.66
CA ILE A 162 23.00 1.25 15.14
C ILE A 162 24.06 0.36 14.50
N ILE A 163 24.26 0.46 13.19
CA ILE A 163 25.31 -0.32 12.54
C ILE A 163 26.66 0.32 12.85
N ARG A 164 27.57 -0.50 13.39
CA ARG A 164 28.91 -0.10 13.80
C ARG A 164 29.96 -0.87 13.02
N ASP A 165 31.09 -0.24 12.78
CA ASP A 165 32.26 -0.91 12.20
C ASP A 165 33.01 -1.76 13.26
N LYS A 166 34.13 -2.37 12.85
CA LYS A 166 34.95 -3.22 13.72
C LYS A 166 35.58 -2.46 14.90
N GLN A 167 35.64 -1.13 14.83
CA GLN A 167 36.17 -0.25 15.86
C GLN A 167 35.07 0.25 16.81
N GLY A 168 33.80 -0.05 16.51
CA GLY A 168 32.63 0.38 17.27
C GLY A 168 32.07 1.73 16.82
N GLU A 169 32.63 2.34 15.79
CA GLU A 169 32.17 3.63 15.28
C GLU A 169 30.87 3.46 14.47
N PRO A 170 29.86 4.34 14.65
CA PRO A 170 28.65 4.30 13.82
C PRO A 170 28.99 4.47 12.33
N THR A 171 28.52 3.56 11.49
CA THR A 171 28.73 3.58 10.03
C THR A 171 27.86 4.61 9.31
N GLY A 172 26.94 5.26 10.02
CA GLY A 172 25.89 6.11 9.47
C GLY A 172 24.58 5.38 9.21
N LEU A 173 24.59 4.04 9.13
CA LEU A 173 23.38 3.24 8.91
C LEU A 173 22.67 2.96 10.24
N ILE A 174 21.41 3.40 10.32
CA ILE A 174 20.50 3.14 11.44
C ILE A 174 19.35 2.29 10.92
N LEU A 175 19.10 1.14 11.53
CA LEU A 175 17.95 0.28 11.23
C LEU A 175 16.89 0.50 12.32
N GLY A 176 15.66 0.84 11.96
CA GLY A 176 14.61 1.20 12.90
C GLY A 176 14.90 2.51 13.65
N ALA A 177 14.63 2.52 14.96
CA ALA A 177 15.07 3.56 15.90
C ALA A 177 14.84 5.01 15.45
N ARG A 178 13.66 5.31 14.90
CA ARG A 178 13.32 6.62 14.29
C ARG A 178 13.52 7.80 15.25
N ARG A 179 13.41 7.58 16.56
CA ARG A 179 13.65 8.59 17.60
C ARG A 179 15.08 9.16 17.57
N LEU A 180 16.08 8.35 17.20
CA LEU A 180 17.47 8.79 17.14
C LEU A 180 17.71 9.83 16.05
N VAL A 181 16.93 9.80 14.97
CA VAL A 181 17.08 10.73 13.84
C VAL A 181 16.08 11.89 13.88
N ALA A 182 15.15 11.90 14.83
CA ALA A 182 14.19 12.98 15.02
C ALA A 182 14.84 14.38 15.12
N PRO A 183 16.00 14.57 15.79
CA PRO A 183 16.67 15.87 15.85
C PRO A 183 17.15 16.42 14.50
N LEU A 184 17.27 15.56 13.48
CA LEU A 184 17.68 15.95 12.12
C LEU A 184 16.51 16.45 11.29
N LEU A 185 15.32 15.89 11.56
CA LEU A 185 14.11 16.15 10.81
C LEU A 185 13.53 17.51 11.24
N SER A 186 14.21 18.58 10.84
CA SER A 186 13.67 19.94 10.87
C SER A 186 12.77 20.13 9.66
N SER A 187 11.47 19.89 9.81
CA SER A 187 10.51 20.31 8.80
C SER A 187 10.09 21.75 9.05
N ARG A 188 9.92 22.55 8.00
CA ARG A 188 8.77 23.46 7.95
C ARG A 188 7.54 22.55 8.00
N PRO A 189 6.85 22.44 9.15
CA PRO A 189 5.77 21.48 9.29
C PRO A 189 4.73 21.74 8.20
N ALA A 190 4.20 20.68 7.62
CA ALA A 190 3.05 20.81 6.74
C ALA A 190 1.93 21.48 7.53
N THR A 191 1.33 22.51 6.95
CA THR A 191 0.12 23.07 7.53
C THR A 191 -1.07 22.19 7.16
N PHE A 192 -2.17 22.33 7.89
CA PHE A 192 -3.43 21.71 7.52
C PHE A 192 -3.84 22.04 6.07
N ASP A 193 -3.58 23.27 5.61
CA ASP A 193 -3.89 23.70 4.25
C ASP A 193 -2.97 23.03 3.21
N ASP A 194 -1.70 22.80 3.55
CA ASP A 194 -0.78 22.02 2.70
C ASP A 194 -1.29 20.57 2.52
N GLU A 195 -1.72 19.94 3.62
CA GLU A 195 -2.27 18.59 3.61
C GLU A 195 -3.56 18.49 2.80
N LEU A 196 -4.48 19.45 3.00
CA LEU A 196 -5.74 19.51 2.28
C LEU A 196 -5.54 19.76 0.78
N ALA A 197 -4.66 20.69 0.40
CA ALA A 197 -4.31 20.94 -0.99
C ALA A 197 -3.63 19.72 -1.63
N GLY A 198 -2.71 19.08 -0.91
CA GLY A 198 -2.04 17.85 -1.33
C GLY A 198 -3.02 16.71 -1.56
N LEU A 199 -3.95 16.47 -0.64
CA LEU A 199 -4.99 15.45 -0.76
C LEU A 199 -5.88 15.68 -1.99
N ARG A 200 -6.33 16.92 -2.23
CA ARG A 200 -7.13 17.26 -3.42
C ARG A 200 -6.39 16.92 -4.72
N LYS A 201 -5.11 17.31 -4.81
CA LYS A 201 -4.28 17.02 -5.98
C LYS A 201 -4.04 15.52 -6.15
N MET A 202 -3.86 14.78 -5.06
CA MET A 202 -3.66 13.33 -5.11
C MET A 202 -4.92 12.60 -5.58
N GLN A 203 -6.12 13.01 -5.13
CA GLN A 203 -7.37 12.43 -5.63
C GLN A 203 -7.54 12.66 -7.15
N GLN A 204 -7.14 13.82 -7.67
CA GLN A 204 -7.11 14.05 -9.12
C GLN A 204 -6.15 13.09 -9.84
N ALA A 205 -4.96 12.87 -9.27
CA ALA A 205 -3.96 11.95 -9.83
C ALA A 205 -4.43 10.47 -9.78
N TYR A 206 -5.22 10.10 -8.78
CA TYR A 206 -5.89 8.79 -8.69
C TYR A 206 -7.00 8.64 -9.73
N ASN A 207 -7.83 9.67 -9.92
CA ASN A 207 -8.88 9.64 -10.94
C ASN A 207 -8.31 9.43 -12.35
N GLN A 208 -7.11 9.94 -12.65
CA GLN A 208 -6.44 9.77 -13.95
C GLN A 208 -6.14 8.31 -14.31
N VAL A 209 -6.01 7.42 -13.33
CA VAL A 209 -5.71 6.00 -13.53
C VAL A 209 -6.90 5.09 -13.22
N GLY A 210 -8.11 5.64 -13.10
CA GLY A 210 -9.35 4.89 -12.88
C GLY A 210 -9.68 4.57 -11.43
N LEU A 211 -8.89 5.06 -10.46
CA LEU A 211 -9.19 4.87 -9.04
C LEU A 211 -10.36 5.75 -8.64
N THR A 212 -11.45 5.11 -8.19
CA THR A 212 -12.65 5.76 -7.65
C THR A 212 -12.76 5.60 -6.14
N SER A 213 -12.01 4.65 -5.58
CA SER A 213 -11.91 4.41 -4.16
C SER A 213 -10.48 4.09 -3.74
N VAL A 214 -10.13 4.41 -2.50
CA VAL A 214 -8.88 3.95 -1.90
C VAL A 214 -9.07 3.61 -0.42
N ILE A 215 -8.15 2.82 0.12
CA ILE A 215 -8.04 2.58 1.55
C ILE A 215 -6.76 3.27 2.04
N ASP A 216 -6.92 4.37 2.79
CA ASP A 216 -5.80 5.03 3.46
C ASP A 216 -5.46 4.26 4.73
N ARG A 217 -4.22 3.77 4.83
CA ARG A 217 -3.83 2.74 5.81
C ARG A 217 -3.09 3.26 7.04
N SER A 218 -2.87 4.56 7.19
CA SER A 218 -2.10 5.05 8.34
C SER A 218 -2.40 6.48 8.78
N LEU A 219 -3.62 6.76 9.27
CA LEU A 219 -4.00 8.10 9.69
C LEU A 219 -3.94 8.34 11.21
N GLY A 220 -3.29 9.46 11.54
CA GLY A 220 -3.40 10.18 12.81
C GLY A 220 -4.68 11.03 12.89
N PRO A 221 -5.00 11.64 14.05
CA PRO A 221 -6.16 12.54 14.18
C PRO A 221 -6.16 13.69 13.17
N ASP A 222 -4.99 14.28 12.90
CA ASP A 222 -4.85 15.41 11.98
C ASP A 222 -5.23 15.02 10.54
N GLY A 223 -4.76 13.87 10.06
CA GLY A 223 -5.13 13.35 8.76
C GLY A 223 -6.63 13.05 8.64
N PHE A 224 -7.27 12.54 9.70
CA PHE A 224 -8.73 12.41 9.75
C PHE A 224 -9.43 13.77 9.61
N ALA A 225 -8.93 14.81 10.27
CA ALA A 225 -9.50 16.16 10.17
C ALA A 225 -9.40 16.73 8.75
N VAL A 226 -8.30 16.46 8.03
CA VAL A 226 -8.13 16.87 6.62
C VAL A 226 -9.18 16.20 5.73
N TYR A 227 -9.37 14.88 5.89
CA TYR A 227 -10.41 14.15 5.17
C TYR A 227 -11.82 14.65 5.51
N GLN A 228 -12.12 14.87 6.79
CA GLN A 228 -13.40 15.41 7.24
C GLN A 228 -13.68 16.79 6.65
N LYS A 229 -12.66 17.66 6.56
CA LYS A 229 -12.81 18.97 5.92
C LYS A 229 -13.14 18.82 4.44
N LEU A 230 -12.38 18.01 3.71
CA LEU A 230 -12.60 17.78 2.28
C LEU A 230 -13.99 17.15 2.01
N TRP A 231 -14.41 16.23 2.87
CA TRP A 231 -15.72 15.61 2.82
C TRP A 231 -16.85 16.62 3.08
N SER A 232 -16.75 17.42 4.16
CA SER A 232 -17.79 18.37 4.58
C SER A 232 -18.08 19.49 3.57
N GLU A 233 -17.09 19.84 2.74
CA GLU A 233 -17.23 20.82 1.65
C GLU A 233 -17.65 20.19 0.32
N GLY A 234 -17.86 18.87 0.27
CA GLY A 234 -18.23 18.14 -0.94
C GLY A 234 -17.10 18.01 -1.97
N GLY A 235 -15.83 18.16 -1.55
CA GLY A 235 -14.67 18.20 -2.44
C GLY A 235 -14.03 16.85 -2.75
N MET A 236 -14.53 15.75 -2.16
CA MET A 236 -13.99 14.42 -2.43
C MET A 236 -14.39 13.92 -3.83
N THR A 237 -13.39 13.43 -4.56
CA THR A 237 -13.50 12.80 -5.89
C THR A 237 -13.03 11.34 -5.90
N VAL A 238 -12.59 10.81 -4.75
CA VAL A 238 -12.25 9.41 -4.51
C VAL A 238 -12.87 8.99 -3.18
N ARG A 239 -13.65 7.91 -3.13
CA ARG A 239 -14.20 7.37 -1.88
C ARG A 239 -13.07 6.84 -1.01
N THR A 240 -13.12 7.10 0.29
CA THR A 240 -12.00 6.70 1.15
C THR A 240 -12.43 5.94 2.40
N TYR A 241 -11.83 4.77 2.60
CA TYR A 241 -11.88 3.99 3.83
C TYR A 241 -10.64 4.33 4.68
N LEU A 242 -10.85 5.01 5.81
CA LEU A 242 -9.81 5.65 6.61
C LEU A 242 -9.38 4.77 7.78
N THR A 243 -8.15 4.30 7.77
CA THR A 243 -7.60 3.44 8.82
C THR A 243 -6.98 4.28 9.95
N ARG A 244 -7.27 3.93 11.20
CA ARG A 244 -6.74 4.59 12.39
C ARG A 244 -5.48 3.88 12.88
N THR A 245 -4.36 4.59 12.89
CA THR A 245 -3.11 4.06 13.46
C THR A 245 -3.15 4.06 14.99
N VAL A 246 -2.77 2.94 15.58
CA VAL A 246 -2.56 2.77 17.02
C VAL A 246 -1.08 2.45 17.26
N ASN A 247 -0.43 3.22 18.13
CA ASN A 247 0.96 2.96 18.49
C ASN A 247 1.04 1.79 19.48
N ALA A 248 1.36 0.60 18.97
CA ALA A 248 1.42 -0.65 19.72
C ALA A 248 2.70 -0.84 20.55
N GLU A 249 3.67 0.08 20.48
CA GLU A 249 4.92 0.03 21.24
C GLU A 249 4.82 0.75 22.61
N ARG A 250 3.61 1.18 22.98
CA ARG A 250 3.29 1.82 24.28
C ARG A 250 2.93 0.79 25.34
N ASP A 251 2.72 1.27 26.57
CA ASP A 251 2.10 0.46 27.62
C ASP A 251 0.75 -0.11 27.17
N ARG A 252 0.55 -1.41 27.42
CA ARG A 252 -0.63 -2.16 26.97
C ARG A 252 -1.94 -1.56 27.50
N ALA A 253 -2.01 -1.21 28.78
CA ALA A 253 -3.24 -0.66 29.36
C ALA A 253 -3.58 0.70 28.73
N ALA A 254 -2.56 1.52 28.44
CA ALA A 254 -2.75 2.77 27.73
C ALA A 254 -3.24 2.58 26.29
N ILE A 255 -2.78 1.54 25.59
CA ILE A 255 -3.26 1.19 24.24
C ILE A 255 -4.72 0.75 24.28
N GLU A 256 -5.09 -0.15 25.19
CA GLU A 256 -6.48 -0.61 25.33
C GLU A 256 -7.43 0.53 25.72
N ALA A 257 -6.99 1.42 26.61
CA ALA A 257 -7.75 2.61 26.98
C ALA A 257 -7.95 3.56 25.80
N GLU A 258 -6.91 3.78 24.97
CA GLU A 258 -7.03 4.57 23.74
C GLU A 258 -8.06 3.97 22.80
N ILE A 259 -7.97 2.66 22.49
CA ILE A 259 -8.89 2.00 21.56
C ILE A 259 -10.33 2.11 22.04
N ARG A 260 -10.58 1.89 23.34
CA ARG A 260 -11.91 2.01 23.95
C ARG A 260 -12.46 3.45 23.90
N ALA A 261 -11.59 4.45 23.83
CA ALA A 261 -11.95 5.86 23.80
C ALA A 261 -12.06 6.46 22.37
N LEU A 262 -11.63 5.76 21.31
CA LEU A 262 -11.59 6.29 19.93
C LEU A 262 -12.96 6.70 19.36
N GLY A 263 -14.07 6.24 19.92
CA GLY A 263 -15.41 6.60 19.46
C GLY A 263 -15.85 5.81 18.21
N PRO A 264 -16.16 6.44 17.07
CA PRO A 264 -16.79 5.77 15.93
C PRO A 264 -16.02 4.53 15.48
N VAL A 265 -16.73 3.43 15.27
CA VAL A 265 -16.15 2.12 14.92
C VAL A 265 -16.08 1.92 13.41
N THR A 266 -15.43 0.84 12.99
CA THR A 266 -15.42 0.40 11.59
C THR A 266 -16.80 0.48 10.93
N GLY A 267 -16.85 1.11 9.76
CA GLY A 267 -18.06 1.31 8.96
C GLY A 267 -18.79 2.63 9.21
N PHE A 268 -18.43 3.40 10.24
CA PHE A 268 -19.04 4.71 10.47
C PHE A 268 -18.71 5.69 9.34
N GLY A 269 -19.70 6.44 8.86
CA GLY A 269 -19.57 7.38 7.75
C GLY A 269 -20.67 7.17 6.71
N ASP A 270 -20.38 7.53 5.45
CA ASP A 270 -21.30 7.40 4.33
C ASP A 270 -20.64 6.71 3.12
N ASP A 271 -21.26 6.78 1.93
CA ASP A 271 -20.69 6.16 0.73
C ASP A 271 -19.41 6.86 0.22
N MET A 272 -19.05 8.06 0.71
CA MET A 272 -17.85 8.81 0.29
C MET A 272 -16.69 8.69 1.27
N MET A 273 -16.95 8.74 2.57
CA MET A 273 -15.92 8.67 3.60
C MET A 273 -16.36 7.74 4.72
N ARG A 274 -15.56 6.70 5.01
CA ARG A 274 -15.83 5.75 6.09
C ARG A 274 -14.63 5.57 7.01
N VAL A 275 -14.91 5.42 8.30
CA VAL A 275 -13.95 4.97 9.30
C VAL A 275 -13.72 3.48 9.09
N GLY A 276 -12.45 3.10 8.98
CA GLY A 276 -12.03 1.77 8.61
C GLY A 276 -11.47 0.94 9.76
N SER A 277 -10.36 0.27 9.52
CA SER A 277 -9.71 -0.61 10.49
C SER A 277 -8.81 0.15 11.49
N LEU A 278 -8.51 -0.47 12.62
CA LEU A 278 -7.31 -0.16 13.39
C LEU A 278 -6.07 -0.73 12.69
N LYS A 279 -4.95 -0.01 12.71
CA LYS A 279 -3.66 -0.45 12.17
C LYS A 279 -2.56 -0.36 13.22
N ILE A 280 -1.80 -1.44 13.34
CA ILE A 280 -0.54 -1.48 14.09
C ILE A 280 0.62 -1.92 13.19
N PHE A 281 1.86 -1.81 13.69
CA PHE A 281 3.08 -2.20 12.98
C PHE A 281 3.84 -3.22 13.81
N LEU A 282 4.06 -4.42 13.27
CA LEU A 282 4.69 -5.51 14.02
C LEU A 282 6.17 -5.69 13.69
N ASP A 283 6.58 -5.42 12.45
CA ASP A 283 7.97 -5.49 12.02
C ASP A 283 8.32 -4.37 11.04
N GLY A 284 9.56 -4.41 10.53
CA GLY A 284 10.05 -3.45 9.53
C GLY A 284 9.77 -3.89 8.10
N GLY A 285 10.70 -3.64 7.19
CA GLY A 285 10.57 -3.94 5.77
C GLY A 285 11.53 -5.03 5.31
N ILE A 286 11.07 -5.94 4.45
CA ILE A 286 11.96 -6.94 3.85
C ILE A 286 13.02 -6.30 2.95
N LEU A 287 12.71 -5.13 2.38
CA LEU A 287 13.58 -4.37 1.47
C LEU A 287 14.80 -3.74 2.15
N ILE A 288 14.79 -3.69 3.48
CA ILE A 288 15.78 -2.98 4.30
C ILE A 288 16.36 -3.89 5.39
N GLY A 289 16.05 -5.18 5.34
CA GLY A 289 16.59 -6.17 6.28
C GLY A 289 16.07 -6.01 7.70
N THR A 290 14.79 -5.64 7.91
CA THR A 290 14.20 -5.49 9.25
C THR A 290 12.89 -6.26 9.45
N ALA A 291 12.45 -7.03 8.46
CA ALA A 291 11.29 -7.93 8.55
C ALA A 291 11.57 -9.10 9.51
N PHE A 292 10.60 -9.49 10.34
CA PHE A 292 10.79 -10.58 11.30
C PHE A 292 10.53 -11.96 10.66
N LEU A 293 11.59 -12.70 10.38
CA LEU A 293 11.58 -13.94 9.60
C LEU A 293 11.54 -15.19 10.50
N ARG A 294 10.95 -16.28 9.96
CA ARG A 294 10.92 -17.60 10.63
C ARG A 294 12.30 -18.23 10.82
N ALA A 295 13.25 -17.86 9.97
CA ALA A 295 14.63 -18.30 9.96
C ALA A 295 15.55 -17.08 9.78
N PRO A 296 16.83 -17.15 10.18
CA PRO A 296 17.77 -16.05 9.97
C PRO A 296 17.83 -15.62 8.51
N TYR A 297 18.22 -14.38 8.27
CA TYR A 297 18.44 -13.87 6.92
C TYR A 297 19.53 -14.68 6.20
N GLY A 298 20.56 -15.11 6.92
CA GLY A 298 21.70 -15.86 6.39
C GLY A 298 22.88 -14.93 6.08
N GLU A 299 23.89 -15.46 5.39
CA GLU A 299 25.18 -14.78 5.21
C GLU A 299 25.11 -13.60 4.22
N HIS A 300 24.10 -13.55 3.34
CA HIS A 300 24.03 -12.63 2.20
C HIS A 300 23.21 -11.35 2.49
N THR A 301 23.53 -10.63 3.56
CA THR A 301 22.81 -9.42 3.99
C THR A 301 23.49 -8.10 3.62
N GLU A 302 24.54 -8.15 2.81
CA GLU A 302 25.38 -6.98 2.47
C GLU A 302 24.58 -5.89 1.76
N VAL A 303 23.53 -6.27 1.02
CA VAL A 303 22.58 -5.32 0.40
C VAL A 303 21.92 -4.42 1.44
N TYR A 304 21.69 -4.90 2.65
CA TYR A 304 21.12 -4.12 3.75
C TYR A 304 22.19 -3.34 4.54
N GLY A 305 23.47 -3.48 4.22
CA GLY A 305 24.57 -2.76 4.87
C GLY A 305 25.04 -3.35 6.20
N PHE A 306 24.69 -4.61 6.49
CA PHE A 306 25.22 -5.35 7.65
C PHE A 306 25.52 -6.81 7.28
N SER A 307 26.34 -7.49 8.08
CA SER A 307 26.59 -8.92 7.98
C SER A 307 26.38 -9.55 9.36
N ASP A 308 25.32 -10.33 9.48
CA ASP A 308 24.91 -10.99 10.72
C ASP A 308 24.08 -12.24 10.34
N PRO A 309 24.72 -13.42 10.22
CA PRO A 309 24.06 -14.62 9.68
C PRO A 309 22.93 -15.13 10.57
N ASP A 310 22.94 -14.78 11.86
CA ASP A 310 21.93 -15.20 12.84
C ASP A 310 20.78 -14.19 12.97
N TYR A 311 20.92 -12.99 12.40
CA TYR A 311 19.91 -11.96 12.44
C TYR A 311 18.61 -12.41 11.79
N ARG A 312 17.47 -12.19 12.46
CA ARG A 312 16.14 -12.61 12.00
C ARG A 312 15.17 -11.46 11.78
N GLY A 313 15.60 -10.20 11.92
CA GLY A 313 14.69 -9.07 12.04
C GLY A 313 14.23 -8.84 13.47
N VAL A 314 13.26 -7.93 13.64
CA VAL A 314 12.74 -7.54 14.96
C VAL A 314 11.22 -7.58 14.94
N LEU A 315 10.63 -8.31 15.88
CA LEU A 315 9.23 -8.13 16.24
C LEU A 315 9.16 -6.98 17.24
N ARG A 316 8.54 -5.87 16.84
CA ARG A 316 8.53 -4.61 17.61
C ARG A 316 7.53 -4.59 18.75
N VAL A 317 6.58 -5.53 18.74
CA VAL A 317 5.46 -5.58 19.68
C VAL A 317 5.39 -6.97 20.30
N GLU A 318 5.30 -7.01 21.64
CA GLU A 318 5.14 -8.27 22.38
C GLU A 318 3.86 -9.01 21.98
N ARG A 319 3.92 -10.34 21.93
CA ARG A 319 2.82 -11.20 21.46
C ARG A 319 1.55 -11.02 22.28
N GLU A 320 1.68 -10.88 23.59
CA GLU A 320 0.59 -10.64 24.52
C GLU A 320 -0.08 -9.29 24.26
N THR A 321 0.70 -8.28 23.86
CA THR A 321 0.17 -6.96 23.47
C THR A 321 -0.58 -7.04 22.14
N ILE A 322 -0.07 -7.78 21.15
CA ILE A 322 -0.78 -8.02 19.88
C ILE A 322 -2.14 -8.69 20.14
N GLN A 323 -2.17 -9.72 20.98
CA GLN A 323 -3.40 -10.41 21.37
C GLN A 323 -4.38 -9.50 22.12
N ALA A 324 -3.91 -8.68 23.05
CA ALA A 324 -4.75 -7.73 23.79
C ALA A 324 -5.37 -6.67 22.88
N ILE A 325 -4.61 -6.16 21.91
CA ILE A 325 -5.10 -5.22 20.90
C ILE A 325 -6.17 -5.89 20.03
N ALA A 326 -5.91 -7.11 19.53
CA ALA A 326 -6.88 -7.85 18.73
C ALA A 326 -8.18 -8.13 19.48
N ARG A 327 -8.09 -8.51 20.77
CA ARG A 327 -9.26 -8.70 21.62
C ARG A 327 -10.02 -7.40 21.83
N THR A 328 -9.32 -6.32 22.17
CA THR A 328 -9.97 -5.02 22.41
C THR A 328 -10.63 -4.49 21.14
N ALA A 329 -9.99 -4.64 19.98
CA ALA A 329 -10.58 -4.31 18.68
C ALA A 329 -11.89 -5.08 18.45
N TYR A 330 -11.87 -6.40 18.68
CA TYR A 330 -13.06 -7.24 18.57
C TYR A 330 -14.18 -6.78 19.52
N ASP A 331 -13.87 -6.55 20.80
CA ASP A 331 -14.83 -6.13 21.83
C ASP A 331 -15.49 -4.79 21.55
N THR A 332 -14.76 -3.91 20.88
CA THR A 332 -15.21 -2.55 20.56
C THR A 332 -15.73 -2.44 19.13
N GLY A 333 -15.86 -3.56 18.40
CA GLY A 333 -16.47 -3.60 17.07
C GLY A 333 -15.56 -3.14 15.92
N TRP A 334 -14.27 -2.96 16.16
CA TRP A 334 -13.30 -2.59 15.13
C TRP A 334 -12.86 -3.78 14.30
N GLN A 335 -12.72 -3.59 12.99
CA GLN A 335 -11.81 -4.35 12.14
C GLN A 335 -10.36 -4.00 12.52
N MET A 336 -9.45 -4.97 12.39
CA MET A 336 -8.03 -4.77 12.64
C MET A 336 -7.17 -5.23 11.46
N THR A 337 -6.05 -4.55 11.26
CA THR A 337 -4.94 -4.98 10.42
C THR A 337 -3.61 -4.70 11.12
N ALA A 338 -2.53 -5.36 10.69
CA ALA A 338 -1.18 -4.90 10.98
C ALA A 338 -0.25 -4.97 9.77
N HIS A 339 0.78 -4.12 9.79
CA HIS A 339 1.94 -4.26 8.94
C HIS A 339 2.74 -5.50 9.39
N THR A 340 2.77 -6.53 8.54
CA THR A 340 3.59 -7.74 8.75
C THR A 340 4.29 -8.10 7.45
N THR A 341 5.59 -7.89 7.34
CA THR A 341 6.33 -8.25 6.12
C THR A 341 6.99 -9.62 6.23
N GLY A 342 7.56 -9.95 7.38
CA GLY A 342 8.19 -11.24 7.63
C GLY A 342 7.18 -12.34 7.94
N GLY A 343 7.53 -13.58 7.61
CA GLY A 343 6.65 -14.72 7.88
C GLY A 343 6.35 -14.92 9.37
N ALA A 344 7.30 -14.63 10.26
CA ALA A 344 7.12 -14.84 11.70
C ALA A 344 6.26 -13.74 12.35
N SER A 345 6.29 -12.49 11.84
CA SER A 345 5.36 -11.45 12.29
C SER A 345 3.94 -11.71 11.80
N THR A 346 3.78 -12.25 10.58
CA THR A 346 2.48 -12.72 10.08
C THR A 346 1.92 -13.86 10.94
N ASP A 347 2.76 -14.82 11.34
CA ASP A 347 2.32 -15.91 12.23
C ASP A 347 1.91 -15.37 13.61
N ALA A 348 2.67 -14.43 14.18
CA ALA A 348 2.34 -13.81 15.47
C ALA A 348 0.99 -13.08 15.45
N LEU A 349 0.66 -12.42 14.34
CA LEU A 349 -0.65 -11.78 14.16
C LEU A 349 -1.77 -12.81 14.04
N LEU A 350 -1.55 -13.90 13.29
CA LEU A 350 -2.52 -14.99 13.21
C LEU A 350 -2.73 -15.68 14.56
N ASP A 351 -1.68 -15.85 15.37
CA ASP A 351 -1.79 -16.42 16.72
C ASP A 351 -2.75 -15.56 17.58
N ALA A 352 -2.60 -14.23 17.52
CA ALA A 352 -3.50 -13.30 18.19
C ALA A 352 -4.94 -13.39 17.67
N TYR A 353 -5.13 -13.49 16.36
CA TYR A 353 -6.45 -13.64 15.74
C TYR A 353 -7.12 -14.97 16.13
N GLU A 354 -6.40 -16.08 16.13
CA GLU A 354 -6.90 -17.38 16.60
C GLU A 354 -7.27 -17.37 18.08
N ALA A 355 -6.49 -16.67 18.91
CA ALA A 355 -6.80 -16.56 20.33
C ALA A 355 -8.14 -15.83 20.56
N VAL A 356 -8.44 -14.80 19.77
CA VAL A 356 -9.75 -14.13 19.80
C VAL A 356 -10.84 -15.06 19.26
N ASP A 357 -10.61 -15.71 18.11
CA ASP A 357 -11.56 -16.61 17.43
C ASP A 357 -12.04 -17.77 18.31
N ARG A 358 -11.13 -18.34 19.12
CA ARG A 358 -11.45 -19.42 20.09
C ARG A 358 -12.50 -19.01 21.12
N VAL A 359 -12.58 -17.73 21.47
CA VAL A 359 -13.55 -17.19 22.42
C VAL A 359 -14.78 -16.67 21.67
N SER A 360 -14.57 -16.03 20.53
CA SER A 360 -15.64 -15.44 19.72
C SER A 360 -15.21 -15.36 18.26
N SER A 361 -16.00 -15.95 17.37
CA SER A 361 -15.68 -16.05 15.94
C SER A 361 -15.33 -14.69 15.33
N ILE A 362 -14.17 -14.59 14.68
CA ILE A 362 -13.74 -13.39 13.95
C ILE A 362 -14.07 -13.45 12.45
N LYS A 363 -14.71 -14.54 11.99
CA LYS A 363 -14.88 -14.85 10.56
C LYS A 363 -15.49 -13.71 9.75
N ASP A 364 -16.46 -12.99 10.31
CA ASP A 364 -17.14 -11.88 9.64
C ASP A 364 -16.54 -10.51 9.99
N ARG A 365 -15.44 -10.46 10.76
CA ARG A 365 -14.74 -9.22 11.14
C ARG A 365 -13.75 -8.74 10.09
N ARG A 366 -13.44 -9.58 9.09
CA ARG A 366 -12.50 -9.27 7.99
C ARG A 366 -11.17 -8.72 8.50
N PHE A 367 -10.70 -9.27 9.63
CA PHE A 367 -9.36 -8.98 10.12
C PHE A 367 -8.36 -9.26 9.00
N THR A 368 -7.38 -8.38 8.86
CA THR A 368 -6.58 -8.30 7.63
C THR A 368 -5.10 -8.49 7.94
N LEU A 369 -4.41 -9.27 7.12
CA LEU A 369 -2.96 -9.29 7.07
C LEU A 369 -2.52 -8.33 5.96
N THR A 370 -1.87 -7.24 6.32
CA THR A 370 -1.30 -6.32 5.33
C THR A 370 0.15 -6.70 5.05
N HIS A 371 0.51 -6.67 3.76
CA HIS A 371 1.78 -7.11 3.18
C HIS A 371 1.97 -8.62 3.15
N ALA A 372 1.98 -9.26 4.32
CA ALA A 372 2.14 -10.70 4.53
C ALA A 372 3.09 -11.35 3.50
N ASN A 373 4.32 -10.82 3.36
CA ASN A 373 5.10 -11.08 2.13
C ASN A 373 5.46 -12.54 1.94
N PHE A 374 5.57 -13.32 3.03
CA PHE A 374 5.98 -14.72 3.01
C PHE A 374 4.96 -15.63 3.72
N PRO A 375 3.70 -15.72 3.25
CA PRO A 375 2.74 -16.63 3.85
C PRO A 375 3.12 -18.07 3.51
N SER A 376 3.25 -18.92 4.52
CA SER A 376 3.46 -20.36 4.31
C SER A 376 2.12 -21.03 3.94
N PRO A 377 2.12 -22.28 3.44
CA PRO A 377 0.88 -23.03 3.24
C PRO A 377 0.01 -23.10 4.51
N GLU A 378 0.64 -23.19 5.68
CA GLU A 378 -0.05 -23.14 6.97
C GLU A 378 -0.64 -21.74 7.24
N THR A 379 0.10 -20.66 7.00
CA THR A 379 -0.43 -19.28 7.08
C THR A 379 -1.69 -19.12 6.22
N ILE A 380 -1.65 -19.62 4.98
CA ILE A 380 -2.78 -19.54 4.04
C ILE A 380 -4.00 -20.32 4.57
N ALA A 381 -3.78 -21.55 5.05
CA ALA A 381 -4.85 -22.37 5.61
C ALA A 381 -5.49 -21.74 6.87
N ARG A 382 -4.67 -21.19 7.76
CA ARG A 382 -5.12 -20.47 8.96
C ARG A 382 -5.93 -19.23 8.59
N ALA A 383 -5.42 -18.41 7.67
CA ALA A 383 -6.14 -17.21 7.20
C ALA A 383 -7.50 -17.57 6.60
N LYS A 384 -7.58 -18.61 5.75
CA LYS A 384 -8.84 -19.08 5.19
C LYS A 384 -9.84 -19.52 6.26
N LYS A 385 -9.39 -20.31 7.24
CA LYS A 385 -10.23 -20.81 8.33
C LYS A 385 -10.85 -19.67 9.14
N LEU A 386 -10.06 -18.62 9.42
CA LEU A 386 -10.45 -17.47 10.22
C LEU A 386 -11.25 -16.40 9.47
N GLY A 387 -11.47 -16.54 8.16
CA GLY A 387 -12.08 -15.46 7.36
C GLY A 387 -11.19 -14.20 7.25
N VAL A 388 -9.87 -14.36 7.42
CA VAL A 388 -8.90 -13.28 7.35
C VAL A 388 -8.64 -12.91 5.88
N VAL A 389 -8.59 -11.62 5.60
CA VAL A 389 -8.34 -11.04 4.27
C VAL A 389 -6.85 -10.72 4.12
N MET A 390 -6.28 -10.85 2.92
CA MET A 390 -4.91 -10.42 2.64
C MET A 390 -4.88 -9.18 1.74
N ASP A 391 -4.12 -8.17 2.16
CA ASP A 391 -3.91 -6.90 1.47
C ASP A 391 -2.46 -6.84 0.96
N LEU A 392 -2.25 -7.08 -0.34
CA LEU A 392 -0.94 -7.37 -0.93
C LEU A 392 -0.53 -6.36 -2.01
N GLN A 393 0.78 -6.10 -2.09
CA GLN A 393 1.35 -5.04 -2.93
C GLN A 393 2.37 -5.61 -3.93
N PRO A 394 2.01 -5.76 -5.22
CA PRO A 394 2.84 -6.46 -6.21
C PRO A 394 4.17 -5.78 -6.54
N ALA A 395 4.30 -4.47 -6.28
CA ALA A 395 5.48 -3.67 -6.61
C ALA A 395 6.77 -4.26 -6.01
N TRP A 396 6.70 -4.81 -4.80
CA TRP A 396 7.88 -5.40 -4.16
C TRP A 396 8.37 -6.66 -4.85
N HIS A 397 7.47 -7.50 -5.35
CA HIS A 397 7.85 -8.64 -6.17
C HIS A 397 8.57 -8.17 -7.44
N HIS A 398 8.03 -7.14 -8.10
CA HIS A 398 8.59 -6.61 -9.35
C HIS A 398 9.97 -5.96 -9.18
N PHE A 399 10.10 -4.99 -8.26
CA PHE A 399 11.32 -4.19 -8.13
C PHE A 399 12.39 -4.85 -7.27
N ASP A 400 11.99 -5.57 -6.22
CA ASP A 400 12.90 -6.01 -5.17
C ASP A 400 13.19 -7.51 -5.19
N GLY A 401 12.32 -8.31 -5.84
CA GLY A 401 12.49 -9.75 -6.01
C GLY A 401 13.91 -10.18 -6.38
N PRO A 402 14.56 -9.60 -7.40
CA PRO A 402 15.92 -9.97 -7.80
C PRO A 402 16.98 -9.75 -6.71
N ALA A 403 16.87 -8.70 -5.90
CA ALA A 403 17.77 -8.49 -4.76
C ALA A 403 17.46 -9.50 -3.65
N LEU A 404 16.19 -9.66 -3.30
CA LEU A 404 15.75 -10.56 -2.24
C LEU A 404 16.10 -12.02 -2.52
N ALA A 405 16.09 -12.46 -3.78
CA ALA A 405 16.48 -13.82 -4.15
C ALA A 405 17.95 -14.13 -3.85
N LYS A 406 18.84 -13.13 -3.91
CA LYS A 406 20.25 -13.29 -3.50
C LYS A 406 20.40 -13.43 -1.99
N VAL A 407 19.53 -12.78 -1.22
CA VAL A 407 19.51 -12.83 0.25
C VAL A 407 18.92 -14.15 0.75
N LEU A 408 17.70 -14.47 0.29
CA LEU A 408 16.88 -15.53 0.87
C LEU A 408 17.02 -16.87 0.14
N GLY A 409 17.59 -16.87 -1.06
CA GLY A 409 17.69 -18.06 -1.90
C GLY A 409 16.35 -18.51 -2.50
N PRO A 410 16.38 -19.44 -3.47
CA PRO A 410 15.22 -19.83 -4.25
C PRO A 410 14.11 -20.48 -3.41
N GLU A 411 14.46 -21.28 -2.41
CA GLU A 411 13.47 -22.00 -1.59
C GLU A 411 12.58 -21.08 -0.77
N ARG A 412 13.16 -20.05 -0.13
CA ARG A 412 12.40 -19.08 0.66
C ARG A 412 11.63 -18.09 -0.20
N MET A 413 12.12 -17.84 -1.42
CA MET A 413 11.42 -16.97 -2.38
C MET A 413 10.15 -17.61 -2.95
N LYS A 414 9.96 -18.94 -2.88
CA LYS A 414 8.71 -19.60 -3.33
C LYS A 414 7.45 -19.02 -2.65
N SER A 415 7.55 -18.64 -1.38
CA SER A 415 6.45 -18.02 -0.65
C SER A 415 6.35 -16.50 -0.82
N PHE A 416 7.17 -15.86 -1.67
CA PHE A 416 7.08 -14.41 -1.85
C PHE A 416 5.88 -14.04 -2.74
N HIS A 417 4.84 -13.51 -2.09
CA HIS A 417 3.54 -13.16 -2.69
C HIS A 417 2.93 -14.29 -3.56
N PRO A 418 2.50 -15.41 -2.95
CA PRO A 418 2.03 -16.60 -3.67
C PRO A 418 0.55 -16.45 -4.08
N TYR A 419 0.26 -15.52 -4.99
CA TYR A 419 -1.10 -15.13 -5.35
C TYR A 419 -1.97 -16.32 -5.79
N LYS A 420 -1.48 -17.18 -6.68
CA LYS A 420 -2.24 -18.37 -7.12
C LYS A 420 -2.61 -19.28 -5.96
N SER A 421 -1.67 -19.54 -5.04
CA SER A 421 -1.92 -20.38 -3.87
C SER A 421 -3.00 -19.79 -2.96
N LEU A 422 -3.05 -18.47 -2.82
CA LEU A 422 -4.08 -17.77 -2.04
C LEU A 422 -5.47 -17.90 -2.67
N PHE A 423 -5.56 -17.69 -3.99
CA PHE A 423 -6.81 -17.84 -4.74
C PHE A 423 -7.31 -19.29 -4.74
N ASP A 424 -6.42 -20.27 -4.95
CA ASP A 424 -6.77 -21.69 -4.95
C ASP A 424 -7.29 -22.14 -3.56
N ALA A 425 -6.77 -21.56 -2.48
CA ALA A 425 -7.28 -21.77 -1.11
C ALA A 425 -8.58 -21.00 -0.80
N GLY A 426 -9.03 -20.12 -1.69
CA GLY A 426 -10.21 -19.28 -1.51
C GLY A 426 -10.03 -18.19 -0.44
N VAL A 427 -8.80 -17.73 -0.20
CA VAL A 427 -8.52 -16.53 0.61
C VAL A 427 -8.90 -15.30 -0.20
N VAL A 428 -9.57 -14.33 0.43
CA VAL A 428 -9.85 -13.05 -0.24
C VAL A 428 -8.57 -12.22 -0.27
N VAL A 429 -8.13 -11.86 -1.48
CA VAL A 429 -6.92 -11.05 -1.70
C VAL A 429 -7.31 -9.73 -2.35
N ALA A 430 -7.00 -8.62 -1.68
CA ALA A 430 -7.14 -7.27 -2.22
C ALA A 430 -5.79 -6.77 -2.75
N GLY A 431 -5.83 -6.04 -3.86
CA GLY A 431 -4.66 -5.46 -4.50
C GLY A 431 -4.48 -4.00 -4.11
N GLY A 432 -3.29 -3.66 -3.63
CA GLY A 432 -2.94 -2.29 -3.29
C GLY A 432 -1.54 -1.92 -3.78
N SER A 433 -1.22 -0.65 -3.75
CA SER A 433 0.10 -0.15 -4.15
C SER A 433 1.04 0.08 -2.98
N ASP A 434 0.50 0.35 -1.79
CA ASP A 434 1.23 1.01 -0.71
C ASP A 434 1.89 2.29 -1.22
N HIS A 435 1.09 3.12 -1.91
CA HIS A 435 1.53 4.38 -2.47
C HIS A 435 1.94 5.35 -1.36
N MET A 436 3.22 5.73 -1.34
CA MET A 436 3.79 6.54 -0.27
C MET A 436 4.36 7.90 -0.71
N ILE A 437 4.81 8.04 -1.95
CA ILE A 437 5.58 9.20 -2.43
C ILE A 437 5.30 9.42 -3.91
N LYS A 438 5.17 10.71 -4.27
CA LYS A 438 5.12 11.27 -5.63
C LYS A 438 3.75 11.20 -6.30
N PHE A 439 3.46 12.14 -7.21
CA PHE A 439 2.19 12.20 -7.94
C PHE A 439 2.16 11.33 -9.20
N ASP A 440 3.31 10.89 -9.72
CA ASP A 440 3.35 10.06 -10.93
C ASP A 440 2.96 8.61 -10.63
N SER A 441 2.01 8.07 -11.40
CA SER A 441 1.45 6.73 -11.16
C SER A 441 2.38 5.56 -11.42
N ILE A 442 3.44 5.76 -12.21
CA ILE A 442 4.38 4.72 -12.64
C ILE A 442 5.74 4.90 -11.96
N ASP A 443 6.22 6.13 -11.83
CA ASP A 443 7.52 6.47 -11.26
C ASP A 443 7.47 6.72 -9.75
N ALA A 444 6.29 6.70 -9.12
CA ALA A 444 6.18 6.67 -7.66
C ALA A 444 7.02 5.53 -7.07
N ILE A 445 7.50 5.73 -5.84
CA ILE A 445 8.34 4.73 -5.15
C ILE A 445 7.66 3.37 -5.16
N ASN A 446 6.39 3.30 -4.78
CA ASN A 446 5.56 2.17 -5.15
C ASN A 446 4.49 2.70 -6.14
N PRO A 447 4.50 2.22 -7.39
CA PRO A 447 3.56 2.66 -8.41
C PRO A 447 2.12 2.37 -7.99
N TYR A 448 1.23 3.34 -8.20
CA TYR A 448 -0.19 3.21 -7.87
C TYR A 448 -1.09 2.97 -9.09
N ASN A 449 -0.53 2.94 -10.30
CA ASN A 449 -1.28 2.59 -11.50
C ASN A 449 -1.84 1.15 -11.38
N PRO A 450 -3.17 0.96 -11.33
CA PRO A 450 -3.76 -0.36 -11.09
C PRO A 450 -3.43 -1.36 -12.19
N PHE A 451 -3.35 -0.91 -13.44
CA PHE A 451 -3.06 -1.78 -14.58
C PHE A 451 -1.60 -2.25 -14.58
N PHE A 452 -0.68 -1.41 -14.10
CA PHE A 452 0.69 -1.85 -13.86
C PHE A 452 0.74 -2.90 -12.74
N GLY A 453 0.01 -2.69 -11.63
CA GLY A 453 -0.13 -3.67 -10.55
C GLY A 453 -0.73 -5.00 -11.02
N MET A 454 -1.79 -4.96 -11.83
CA MET A 454 -2.41 -6.16 -12.43
C MET A 454 -1.43 -6.88 -13.36
N TRP A 455 -0.70 -6.14 -14.20
CA TRP A 455 0.34 -6.73 -15.04
C TRP A 455 1.43 -7.42 -14.23
N MET A 456 1.85 -6.88 -13.08
CA MET A 456 2.86 -7.51 -12.23
C MET A 456 2.40 -8.87 -11.69
N VAL A 457 1.13 -9.01 -11.28
CA VAL A 457 0.60 -10.28 -10.74
C VAL A 457 0.27 -11.30 -11.83
N ILE A 458 -0.05 -10.85 -13.04
CA ILE A 458 -0.33 -11.70 -14.21
C ILE A 458 0.98 -12.21 -14.83
N SER A 459 1.91 -11.30 -15.14
CA SER A 459 3.16 -11.64 -15.84
C SER A 459 4.21 -12.24 -14.90
N ARG A 460 4.20 -11.82 -13.62
CA ARG A 460 5.26 -12.10 -12.64
C ARG A 460 6.66 -11.67 -13.11
N LYS A 461 6.75 -10.77 -14.10
CA LYS A 461 8.00 -10.21 -14.59
C LYS A 461 8.56 -9.22 -13.57
N THR A 462 9.85 -9.27 -13.32
CA THR A 462 10.59 -8.34 -12.46
C THR A 462 11.10 -7.15 -13.27
N ALA A 463 11.64 -6.14 -12.59
CA ALA A 463 12.28 -4.98 -13.23
C ALA A 463 13.53 -5.36 -14.06
N THR A 464 14.10 -6.55 -13.85
CA THR A 464 15.20 -7.11 -14.66
C THR A 464 14.71 -7.87 -15.90
N GLY A 465 13.39 -8.02 -16.07
CA GLY A 465 12.77 -8.78 -17.17
C GLY A 465 12.61 -10.28 -16.90
N GLU A 466 13.11 -10.77 -15.77
CA GLU A 466 13.01 -12.17 -15.36
C GLU A 466 11.61 -12.50 -14.83
N VAL A 467 11.14 -13.73 -15.00
CA VAL A 467 9.87 -14.18 -14.42
C VAL A 467 10.15 -14.95 -13.13
N PHE A 468 9.65 -14.44 -12.00
CA PHE A 468 9.86 -15.04 -10.68
C PHE A 468 8.60 -15.77 -10.18
N ASN A 469 8.75 -17.01 -9.71
CA ASN A 469 7.69 -17.97 -9.35
C ASN A 469 6.51 -17.93 -10.36
N PRO A 470 6.72 -18.39 -11.61
CA PRO A 470 5.69 -18.36 -12.66
C PRO A 470 4.44 -19.17 -12.31
N ASP A 471 4.55 -20.16 -11.43
CA ASP A 471 3.45 -20.94 -10.87
C ASP A 471 2.49 -20.11 -9.99
N GLN A 472 2.93 -18.92 -9.55
CA GLN A 472 2.12 -18.00 -8.73
C GLN A 472 1.39 -16.92 -9.55
N ARG A 473 1.40 -17.03 -10.89
CA ARG A 473 0.60 -16.17 -11.77
C ARG A 473 -0.90 -16.36 -11.55
N ILE A 474 -1.66 -15.27 -11.67
CA ILE A 474 -3.12 -15.30 -11.64
C ILE A 474 -3.71 -14.85 -12.97
N SER A 475 -4.97 -15.22 -13.21
CA SER A 475 -5.73 -14.79 -14.39
C SER A 475 -6.01 -13.28 -14.38
N ARG A 476 -6.38 -12.74 -15.55
CA ARG A 476 -6.80 -11.33 -15.71
C ARG A 476 -8.04 -11.03 -14.88
N GLU A 477 -8.97 -11.98 -14.80
CA GLU A 477 -10.19 -11.90 -14.01
C GLU A 477 -9.88 -11.85 -12.51
N GLN A 478 -8.97 -12.70 -12.02
CA GLN A 478 -8.51 -12.67 -10.63
C GLN A 478 -7.77 -11.36 -10.31
N ALA A 479 -6.95 -10.85 -11.23
CA ALA A 479 -6.30 -9.56 -11.06
C ALA A 479 -7.34 -8.42 -10.99
N LEU A 480 -8.31 -8.37 -11.89
CA LEU A 480 -9.42 -7.40 -11.79
C LEU A 480 -10.19 -7.54 -10.48
N GLN A 481 -10.43 -8.76 -10.01
CA GLN A 481 -11.11 -9.03 -8.76
C GLN A 481 -10.38 -8.41 -7.56
N MET A 482 -9.04 -8.41 -7.56
CA MET A 482 -8.22 -7.80 -6.49
C MET A 482 -8.46 -6.29 -6.33
N TRP A 483 -8.60 -5.54 -7.43
CA TRP A 483 -8.82 -4.07 -7.43
C TRP A 483 -10.31 -3.67 -7.52
N THR A 484 -11.24 -4.62 -7.44
CA THR A 484 -12.68 -4.35 -7.50
C THR A 484 -13.39 -5.03 -6.34
N ARG A 485 -13.94 -6.23 -6.55
CA ARG A 485 -14.79 -6.93 -5.57
C ARG A 485 -14.06 -7.30 -4.29
N ASN A 486 -12.82 -7.77 -4.37
CA ASN A 486 -12.09 -8.18 -3.16
C ASN A 486 -11.68 -6.96 -2.33
N ALA A 487 -11.28 -5.86 -2.97
CA ALA A 487 -11.01 -4.60 -2.27
C ALA A 487 -12.27 -4.01 -1.64
N ALA A 488 -13.44 -4.06 -2.33
CA ALA A 488 -14.72 -3.68 -1.74
C ALA A 488 -15.14 -4.61 -0.59
N TYR A 489 -14.88 -5.92 -0.71
CA TYR A 489 -15.09 -6.87 0.38
C TYR A 489 -14.17 -6.56 1.56
N LEU A 490 -12.92 -6.18 1.35
CA LEU A 490 -12.03 -5.83 2.47
C LEU A 490 -12.64 -4.73 3.36
N SER A 491 -13.31 -3.75 2.75
CA SER A 491 -13.86 -2.56 3.40
C SER A 491 -15.35 -2.64 3.75
N PHE A 492 -16.01 -3.80 3.63
CA PHE A 492 -17.46 -3.95 3.87
C PHE A 492 -18.36 -3.16 2.90
N GLU A 493 -17.92 -3.02 1.66
CA GLU A 493 -18.56 -2.21 0.64
C GLU A 493 -19.01 -3.02 -0.60
N GLU A 494 -18.84 -4.35 -0.61
CA GLU A 494 -19.20 -5.21 -1.75
C GLU A 494 -20.69 -5.21 -2.09
N ALA A 495 -21.55 -4.83 -1.14
CA ALA A 495 -22.98 -4.68 -1.36
C ALA A 495 -23.33 -3.40 -2.14
N VAL A 496 -22.44 -2.40 -2.14
CA VAL A 496 -22.71 -1.08 -2.74
C VAL A 496 -21.75 -0.72 -3.88
N LYS A 497 -20.58 -1.34 -4.01
CA LYS A 497 -19.63 -1.14 -5.11
C LYS A 497 -18.75 -2.36 -5.37
N GLY A 498 -17.78 -2.22 -6.28
CA GLY A 498 -16.84 -3.28 -6.67
C GLY A 498 -17.34 -4.14 -7.84
N SER A 499 -18.57 -3.93 -8.30
CA SER A 499 -19.14 -4.57 -9.48
C SER A 499 -20.23 -3.68 -10.08
N ILE A 500 -20.56 -3.93 -11.36
CA ILE A 500 -21.61 -3.23 -12.11
C ILE A 500 -22.89 -4.05 -12.00
N GLU A 501 -23.66 -3.80 -10.94
CA GLU A 501 -24.93 -4.46 -10.66
C GLU A 501 -26.02 -3.42 -10.38
N PRO A 502 -27.30 -3.68 -10.74
CA PRO A 502 -28.41 -2.81 -10.37
C PRO A 502 -28.44 -2.49 -8.87
N GLY A 503 -28.60 -1.21 -8.52
CA GLY A 503 -28.65 -0.71 -7.14
C GLY A 503 -27.29 -0.30 -6.57
N LYS A 504 -26.18 -0.79 -7.12
CA LYS A 504 -24.83 -0.37 -6.71
C LYS A 504 -24.49 1.02 -7.21
N LEU A 505 -23.49 1.63 -6.57
CA LEU A 505 -22.94 2.92 -6.93
C LEU A 505 -22.39 2.87 -8.35
N ALA A 506 -22.66 3.92 -9.12
CA ALA A 506 -22.21 4.06 -10.49
C ALA A 506 -20.76 4.57 -10.55
N ASP A 507 -19.87 3.79 -9.95
CA ASP A 507 -18.43 3.98 -10.05
C ASP A 507 -17.93 3.12 -11.22
N LEU A 508 -17.41 3.76 -12.27
CA LEU A 508 -17.06 3.09 -13.54
C LEU A 508 -15.75 3.65 -14.10
N VAL A 509 -15.01 2.83 -14.82
CA VAL A 509 -13.86 3.26 -15.63
C VAL A 509 -14.08 2.85 -17.07
N ILE A 510 -13.92 3.79 -18.00
CA ILE A 510 -13.90 3.53 -19.45
C ILE A 510 -12.44 3.44 -19.88
N LEU A 511 -12.07 2.33 -20.52
CA LEU A 511 -10.71 1.97 -20.89
C LEU A 511 -10.51 2.08 -22.40
N ASP A 512 -9.28 2.40 -22.79
CA ASP A 512 -8.85 2.41 -24.19
C ASP A 512 -8.66 1.00 -24.79
N ARG A 513 -8.54 -0.03 -23.93
CA ARG A 513 -8.30 -1.42 -24.33
C ARG A 513 -9.06 -2.40 -23.42
N ASP A 514 -9.35 -3.58 -23.95
CA ASP A 514 -9.97 -4.68 -23.21
C ASP A 514 -8.91 -5.47 -22.43
N ILE A 515 -8.87 -5.27 -21.11
CA ILE A 515 -7.94 -5.97 -20.22
C ILE A 515 -8.03 -7.50 -20.31
N LEU A 516 -9.17 -8.08 -20.69
CA LEU A 516 -9.32 -9.53 -20.79
C LEU A 516 -8.69 -10.12 -22.06
N THR A 517 -8.45 -9.31 -23.09
CA THR A 517 -8.04 -9.81 -24.42
C THR A 517 -6.83 -9.12 -25.04
N CYS A 518 -6.43 -7.92 -24.59
CA CYS A 518 -5.23 -7.24 -25.11
C CYS A 518 -3.96 -8.08 -24.89
N PRO A 519 -2.86 -7.88 -25.63
CA PRO A 519 -1.60 -8.58 -25.35
C PRO A 519 -1.13 -8.40 -23.89
N GLU A 520 -0.51 -9.43 -23.29
CA GLU A 520 -0.15 -9.41 -21.86
C GLU A 520 0.65 -8.17 -21.47
N ASP A 521 1.69 -7.82 -22.23
CA ASP A 521 2.55 -6.67 -21.92
C ASP A 521 1.88 -5.31 -22.19
N GLU A 522 0.77 -5.27 -22.93
CA GLU A 522 -0.03 -4.05 -23.10
C GLU A 522 -0.95 -3.78 -21.92
N ILE A 523 -1.14 -4.74 -20.99
CA ILE A 523 -1.97 -4.52 -19.79
C ILE A 523 -1.48 -3.31 -19.00
N ARG A 524 -0.16 -3.19 -18.76
CA ARG A 524 0.42 -2.04 -18.03
C ARG A 524 0.30 -0.70 -18.77
N GLU A 525 -0.07 -0.74 -20.05
CA GLU A 525 -0.23 0.45 -20.88
C GLU A 525 -1.69 0.91 -20.96
N ILE A 526 -2.64 0.16 -20.41
CA ILE A 526 -4.06 0.52 -20.38
C ILE A 526 -4.25 1.88 -19.73
N GLN A 527 -5.14 2.68 -20.31
CA GLN A 527 -5.43 4.03 -19.88
C GLN A 527 -6.90 4.18 -19.56
N ALA A 528 -7.21 4.83 -18.43
CA ALA A 528 -8.55 5.32 -18.17
C ALA A 528 -8.84 6.47 -19.13
N VAL A 529 -9.78 6.29 -20.05
CA VAL A 529 -10.27 7.37 -20.93
C VAL A 529 -11.23 8.26 -20.15
N GLN A 530 -12.06 7.66 -19.28
CA GLN A 530 -12.91 8.37 -18.33
C GLN A 530 -12.99 7.61 -17.01
N THR A 531 -13.04 8.36 -15.91
CA THR A 531 -13.32 7.84 -14.57
C THR A 531 -14.59 8.49 -14.06
N ILE A 532 -15.53 7.67 -13.62
CA ILE A 532 -16.86 8.07 -13.19
C ILE A 532 -17.03 7.66 -11.73
N LEU A 533 -17.39 8.61 -10.88
CA LEU A 533 -17.70 8.41 -9.46
C LEU A 533 -19.16 8.75 -9.21
N GLY A 534 -19.96 7.78 -8.77
CA GLY A 534 -21.39 7.97 -8.49
C GLY A 534 -22.11 8.65 -9.65
N GLY A 535 -21.87 8.19 -10.88
CA GLY A 535 -22.47 8.76 -12.09
C GLY A 535 -21.91 10.10 -12.55
N LYS A 536 -20.94 10.70 -11.85
CA LYS A 536 -20.28 11.96 -12.25
C LYS A 536 -18.91 11.68 -12.84
N VAL A 537 -18.61 12.30 -13.98
CA VAL A 537 -17.26 12.22 -14.58
C VAL A 537 -16.29 13.04 -13.72
N VAL A 538 -15.33 12.37 -13.09
CA VAL A 538 -14.27 12.99 -12.26
C VAL A 538 -12.94 13.09 -12.99
N TYR A 539 -12.80 12.37 -14.11
CA TYR A 539 -11.69 12.49 -15.04
C TYR A 539 -12.11 12.14 -16.46
N ARG A 540 -11.53 12.86 -17.43
CA ARG A 540 -11.59 12.57 -18.87
C ARG A 540 -10.25 12.97 -19.46
N ARG A 541 -9.65 12.07 -20.25
CA ARG A 541 -8.36 12.29 -20.90
C ARG A 541 -8.41 13.38 -21.97
#